data_AF-A0AA85C0N2-F1
#
_entry.id   AF-A0AA85C0N2-F1
#
_cell.length_a   1.000
_cell.length_b   1.000
_cell.length_c   1.000
_cell.angle_alpha   90.00
_cell.angle_beta   90.00
_cell.angle_gamma   90.00
#
_symmetry.space_group_name_H-M   'P 1'
#
loop_
_entity.id
_entity.type
_entity.pdbx_description
1 polymer ?
#
loop_
_entity_poly.entity_id
_entity_poly.type
_entity_poly.pdbx_seq_one_letter_code
_entity_poly.pdbx_strand_id
1 'polypeptide(L)'
;MGYRTIGKTLYFSINLCLVLLLLWSGVHWYTDSESNRCILTRMMSFPEYKEVNVDCQRKCYVGYALYQYREGSRFRYFTKFYNAYFRSGLYNSPVLFITGSQGSFKTVRSLATTVYNFAQYSSSLDYYSVDFNEEPSALSGEIIERQTDFVDKAIDTILGTYANRPNPPEHIVLIGHSVGSVVIFNLLSSRWSITQTKVKLVLSLAGPIYQPVILPDRSMAQIYQRIHNYLDEISNIPNYPLVIISITGGSRDRIVPDLLGNIDQAYPVLNSLSLSTSAIQHVWASCDHRCILWCLQLMLVLNKGLLVHNSLSSDPISRLNVFRNLLITRPLLSYTIHYDHDNYQESNFKLSQTISSDMFWIDKTNQLNSIMNFYVPYNGLLVKFGPFFFNPGQHILILVTNAPDDWLHLCIEVNHTSNKHCDYFVPIPSSFVTWLPDPLTGRSIAAGLITLPMLQKLNVFHSLSLPLTNQDSIDEFKVVFSNLKWYKFILG
;
A
#
# COMPACT_ATOMS: atom_id res chain seq x y z
N MET A 1 -39.90 -2.58 -53.35
CA MET A 1 -38.49 -2.21 -53.06
C MET A 1 -38.28 -1.45 -51.74
N GLY A 2 -39.28 -0.77 -51.15
CA GLY A 2 -39.09 0.09 -49.96
C GLY A 2 -38.79 -0.60 -48.62
N TYR A 3 -39.39 -1.76 -48.32
CA TYR A 3 -39.26 -2.43 -47.01
C TYR A 3 -37.84 -2.95 -46.71
N ARG A 4 -37.11 -3.40 -47.75
CA ARG A 4 -35.72 -3.87 -47.61
C ARG A 4 -34.73 -2.74 -47.31
N THR A 5 -35.03 -1.52 -47.77
CA THR A 5 -34.18 -0.34 -47.54
C THR A 5 -34.39 0.20 -46.14
N ILE A 6 -35.64 0.29 -45.68
CA ILE A 6 -35.99 0.75 -44.32
C ILE A 6 -35.38 -0.17 -43.25
N GLY A 7 -35.43 -1.50 -43.45
CA GLY A 7 -34.82 -2.45 -42.53
C GLY A 7 -33.29 -2.32 -42.43
N LYS A 8 -32.61 -2.00 -43.54
CA LYS A 8 -31.15 -1.77 -43.55
C LYS A 8 -30.78 -0.45 -42.86
N THR A 9 -31.55 0.61 -43.06
CA THR A 9 -31.32 1.90 -42.41
C THR A 9 -31.55 1.78 -40.89
N LEU A 10 -32.61 1.09 -40.47
CA LEU A 10 -32.91 0.86 -39.05
C LEU A 10 -31.81 0.02 -38.37
N TYR A 11 -31.34 -1.05 -39.03
CA TYR A 11 -30.23 -1.87 -38.52
C TYR A 11 -28.95 -1.05 -38.38
N PHE A 12 -28.62 -0.21 -39.37
CA PHE A 12 -27.46 0.67 -39.31
C PHE A 12 -27.56 1.69 -38.16
N SER A 13 -28.73 2.32 -37.97
CA SER A 13 -28.97 3.26 -36.87
C SER A 13 -28.86 2.60 -35.50
N ILE A 14 -29.37 1.38 -35.32
CA ILE A 14 -29.25 0.64 -34.05
C ILE A 14 -27.79 0.32 -33.75
N ASN A 15 -27.03 -0.18 -34.73
CA ASN A 15 -25.61 -0.47 -34.55
C ASN A 15 -24.80 0.81 -34.25
N LEU A 16 -25.10 1.92 -34.92
CA LEU A 16 -24.45 3.20 -34.65
C LEU A 16 -24.74 3.69 -33.22
N CYS A 17 -25.99 3.60 -32.76
CA CYS A 17 -26.35 3.91 -31.38
C CYS A 17 -25.62 3.02 -30.36
N LEU A 18 -25.51 1.72 -30.64
CA LEU A 18 -24.76 0.80 -29.76
C LEU A 18 -23.27 1.16 -29.69
N VAL A 19 -22.64 1.48 -30.82
CA VAL A 19 -21.24 1.93 -30.85
C VAL A 19 -21.07 3.24 -30.08
N LEU A 20 -21.97 4.21 -30.27
CA LEU A 20 -21.91 5.48 -29.55
C LEU A 20 -22.13 5.29 -28.03
N LEU A 21 -23.02 4.39 -27.62
CA LEU A 21 -23.22 4.04 -26.22
C LEU A 21 -21.99 3.34 -25.61
N LEU A 22 -21.32 2.47 -26.35
CA LEU A 22 -20.08 1.83 -25.92
C LEU A 22 -18.91 2.82 -25.82
N LEU A 23 -18.81 3.76 -26.76
CA LEU A 23 -17.81 4.83 -26.70
C LEU A 23 -18.10 5.76 -25.52
N TRP A 24 -19.37 6.15 -25.33
CA TRP A 24 -19.77 6.99 -24.21
C TRP A 24 -19.57 6.28 -22.87
N SER A 25 -19.88 5.00 -22.75
CA SER A 25 -19.63 4.22 -21.53
C SER A 25 -18.14 4.06 -21.26
N GLY A 26 -17.32 3.85 -22.30
CA GLY A 26 -15.85 3.82 -22.17
C GLY A 26 -15.27 5.16 -21.73
N VAL A 27 -15.72 6.26 -22.33
CA VAL A 27 -15.33 7.63 -21.92
C VAL A 27 -15.79 7.90 -20.51
N HIS A 28 -17.06 7.63 -20.17
CA HIS A 28 -17.61 7.83 -18.83
C HIS A 28 -16.83 7.00 -17.80
N TRP A 29 -16.57 5.73 -18.08
CA TRP A 29 -15.76 4.87 -17.20
C TRP A 29 -14.35 5.45 -17.02
N TYR A 30 -13.73 5.98 -18.08
CA TYR A 30 -12.40 6.60 -18.01
C TYR A 30 -12.40 7.94 -17.25
N THR A 31 -13.38 8.82 -17.49
CA THR A 31 -13.43 10.16 -16.90
C THR A 31 -14.01 10.18 -15.49
N ASP A 32 -14.96 9.30 -15.19
CA ASP A 32 -15.52 9.13 -13.85
C ASP A 32 -14.60 8.24 -13.02
N SER A 33 -13.43 8.80 -12.69
CA SER A 33 -12.50 8.20 -11.74
C SER A 33 -12.86 8.69 -10.34
N GLU A 34 -13.17 7.75 -9.44
CA GLU A 34 -13.25 8.06 -8.02
C GLU A 34 -11.93 8.75 -7.58
N SER A 35 -11.93 9.62 -6.58
CA SER A 35 -10.69 10.19 -6.01
C SER A 35 -9.89 9.14 -5.21
N ASN A 36 -8.56 9.15 -5.28
CA ASN A 36 -7.72 8.25 -4.47
C ASN A 36 -8.05 8.37 -2.98
N ARG A 37 -8.07 7.21 -2.30
CA ARG A 37 -8.41 7.10 -0.87
C ARG A 37 -7.20 7.17 0.06
N CYS A 38 -6.01 7.34 -0.51
CA CYS A 38 -4.77 7.46 0.25
C CYS A 38 -4.46 8.89 0.67
N ILE A 39 -3.82 9.03 1.83
CA ILE A 39 -3.22 10.29 2.27
C ILE A 39 -1.95 10.53 1.46
N LEU A 40 -1.78 11.77 0.98
CA LEU A 40 -0.58 12.16 0.25
C LEU A 40 0.61 12.25 1.21
N THR A 41 1.70 11.57 0.87
CA THR A 41 2.99 11.72 1.54
C THR A 41 3.50 13.15 1.47
N ARG A 42 4.10 13.60 2.58
CA ARG A 42 4.84 14.86 2.62
C ARG A 42 6.30 14.57 2.96
N MET A 43 7.18 15.33 2.32
CA MET A 43 8.60 15.24 2.58
C MET A 43 8.90 15.96 3.90
N MET A 44 9.74 15.36 4.74
CA MET A 44 10.17 15.93 6.02
C MET A 44 11.00 17.21 5.81
N SER A 45 11.75 17.29 4.72
CA SER A 45 12.50 18.47 4.29
C SER A 45 12.60 18.56 2.77
N PHE A 46 13.41 19.48 2.26
CA PHE A 46 13.65 19.61 0.83
C PHE A 46 14.32 18.33 0.28
N PRO A 47 13.73 17.68 -0.74
CA PRO A 47 14.31 16.50 -1.36
C PRO A 47 15.55 16.88 -2.19
N GLU A 48 16.62 16.14 -1.99
CA GLU A 48 17.90 16.30 -2.68
C GLU A 48 18.27 14.97 -3.38
N TYR A 49 18.78 15.07 -4.60
CA TYR A 49 19.16 13.92 -5.42
C TYR A 49 20.64 14.06 -5.76
N LYS A 50 21.47 13.27 -5.08
CA LYS A 50 22.91 13.27 -5.33
C LYS A 50 23.23 12.27 -6.43
N GLU A 51 23.75 12.75 -7.55
CA GLU A 51 24.17 11.88 -8.64
C GLU A 51 25.31 10.95 -8.21
N VAL A 52 25.25 9.71 -8.66
CA VAL A 52 26.24 8.65 -8.45
C VAL A 52 26.74 8.22 -9.82
N ASN A 53 28.05 8.35 -10.04
CA ASN A 53 28.64 8.04 -11.33
C ASN A 53 28.66 6.52 -11.57
N VAL A 54 27.96 6.06 -12.61
CA VAL A 54 27.90 4.66 -13.05
C VAL A 54 28.85 4.49 -14.22
N ASP A 55 29.85 3.62 -14.08
CA ASP A 55 30.76 3.29 -15.18
C ASP A 55 30.05 2.39 -16.21
N CYS A 56 29.35 3.01 -17.16
CA CYS A 56 28.74 2.33 -18.31
C CYS A 56 29.48 2.71 -19.59
N GLN A 57 29.51 1.82 -20.58
CA GLN A 57 30.01 2.16 -21.92
C GLN A 57 28.89 2.78 -22.78
N ARG A 58 29.24 3.39 -23.92
CA ARG A 58 28.34 4.18 -24.80
C ARG A 58 26.96 3.57 -25.11
N LYS A 59 26.77 2.25 -25.04
CA LYS A 59 25.46 1.59 -25.30
C LYS A 59 24.41 1.82 -24.19
N CYS A 60 24.83 2.07 -22.94
CA CYS A 60 23.88 2.34 -21.84
C CYS A 60 23.69 3.83 -21.53
N TYR A 61 24.49 4.73 -22.11
CA TYR A 61 24.32 6.18 -21.96
C TYR A 61 23.33 6.75 -22.97
N VAL A 62 22.03 6.62 -22.68
CA VAL A 62 20.99 7.44 -23.35
C VAL A 62 20.43 8.45 -22.34
N GLY A 63 21.32 9.27 -21.79
CA GLY A 63 20.95 10.25 -20.77
C GLY A 63 20.49 9.65 -19.44
N TYR A 64 20.74 8.35 -19.21
CA TYR A 64 20.38 7.70 -17.95
C TYR A 64 21.34 8.12 -16.83
N ALA A 65 20.80 8.23 -15.62
CA ALA A 65 21.56 8.60 -14.44
C ALA A 65 21.13 7.79 -13.21
N LEU A 66 21.99 7.76 -12.20
CA LEU A 66 21.71 7.15 -10.91
C LEU A 66 21.78 8.23 -9.83
N TYR A 67 20.77 8.29 -8.98
CA TYR A 67 20.69 9.25 -7.90
C TYR A 67 20.54 8.56 -6.54
N GLN A 68 21.27 9.02 -5.54
CA GLN A 68 21.00 8.73 -4.14
C GLN A 68 20.06 9.81 -3.57
N TYR A 69 18.94 9.40 -2.99
CA TYR A 69 18.00 10.30 -2.34
C TYR A 69 18.49 10.73 -0.96
N ARG A 70 18.34 12.02 -0.64
CA ARG A 70 18.65 12.62 0.66
C ARG A 70 17.64 13.75 0.96
N GLU A 71 17.47 14.09 2.24
CA GLU A 71 16.66 15.24 2.65
C GLU A 71 17.39 16.18 3.60
N GLY A 72 17.12 17.48 3.46
CA GLY A 72 17.53 18.49 4.43
C GLY A 72 19.04 18.53 4.64
N SER A 73 19.81 18.18 3.62
CA SER A 73 21.23 17.90 3.78
C SER A 73 22.05 19.18 4.01
N ARG A 74 21.52 20.34 3.57
CA ARG A 74 21.96 21.70 3.96
C ARG A 74 21.53 22.14 5.37
N PHE A 75 20.47 21.56 5.95
CA PHE A 75 19.93 21.91 7.28
C PHE A 75 20.44 21.01 8.42
N ARG A 76 21.29 20.01 8.10
CA ARG A 76 21.94 19.09 9.06
C ARG A 76 22.73 19.75 10.19
N TYR A 77 23.05 21.04 10.08
CA TYR A 77 23.81 21.78 11.09
C TYR A 77 23.01 22.14 12.35
N PHE A 78 21.66 22.10 12.32
CA PHE A 78 20.83 22.69 13.39
C PHE A 78 20.05 21.70 14.28
N THR A 79 20.00 20.41 13.96
CA THR A 79 19.18 19.45 14.73
C THR A 79 20.01 18.29 15.29
N LYS A 80 20.15 18.27 16.62
CA LYS A 80 20.83 17.21 17.41
C LYS A 80 20.19 15.82 17.18
N PHE A 81 18.89 15.79 16.85
CA PHE A 81 18.14 14.57 16.48
C PHE A 81 18.59 13.95 15.14
N TYR A 82 18.88 14.76 14.11
CA TYR A 82 19.35 14.26 12.81
C TYR A 82 20.73 13.60 12.89
N ASN A 83 21.58 14.06 13.80
CA ASN A 83 22.92 13.50 14.01
C ASN A 83 22.92 12.13 14.70
N ALA A 84 21.86 11.76 15.42
CA ALA A 84 21.76 10.43 16.04
C ALA A 84 21.46 9.32 15.00
N TYR A 85 20.58 9.60 14.03
CA TYR A 85 20.25 8.69 12.92
C TYR A 85 21.46 8.40 12.01
N PHE A 86 22.31 9.42 11.77
CA PHE A 86 23.53 9.26 10.97
C PHE A 86 24.73 8.69 11.75
N ARG A 87 24.66 8.62 13.08
CA ARG A 87 25.74 8.10 13.94
C ARG A 87 25.67 6.60 14.18
N SER A 88 24.56 5.94 13.87
CA SER A 88 24.45 4.48 14.05
C SER A 88 25.31 3.70 13.06
N GLY A 89 25.74 4.31 11.94
CA GLY A 89 27.01 4.07 11.22
C GLY A 89 27.37 2.66 10.74
N LEU A 90 26.60 1.63 11.09
CA LEU A 90 27.07 0.25 11.03
C LEU A 90 26.39 -0.54 9.91
N TYR A 91 25.13 -0.28 9.53
CA TYR A 91 24.44 -1.11 8.52
C TYR A 91 23.34 -0.33 7.76
N ASN A 92 23.73 0.42 6.72
CA ASN A 92 22.75 0.98 5.78
C ASN A 92 22.56 -0.01 4.64
N SER A 93 21.34 -0.49 4.43
CA SER A 93 21.07 -1.40 3.32
C SER A 93 20.63 -0.64 2.07
N PRO A 94 21.27 -0.90 0.91
CA PRO A 94 20.93 -0.22 -0.31
C PRO A 94 19.58 -0.71 -0.84
N VAL A 95 18.75 0.24 -1.25
CA VAL A 95 17.48 0.01 -1.92
C VAL A 95 17.51 0.74 -3.25
N LEU A 96 17.32 0.05 -4.36
CA LEU A 96 17.26 0.66 -5.70
C LEU A 96 15.82 0.69 -6.21
N PHE A 97 15.32 1.89 -6.42
CA PHE A 97 14.02 2.15 -7.03
C PHE A 97 14.13 2.33 -8.55
N ILE A 98 13.38 1.51 -9.27
CA ILE A 98 13.33 1.45 -10.72
C ILE A 98 11.97 1.95 -11.19
N THR A 99 12.00 3.12 -11.82
CA THR A 99 10.81 3.85 -12.27
C THR A 99 10.14 3.16 -13.47
N GLY A 100 8.85 3.44 -13.65
CA GLY A 100 8.07 2.97 -14.78
C GLY A 100 8.26 3.80 -16.05
N SER A 101 7.43 3.51 -17.05
CA SER A 101 7.43 4.21 -18.34
C SER A 101 7.09 5.68 -18.16
N GLN A 102 7.89 6.58 -18.75
CA GLN A 102 7.75 8.03 -18.56
C GLN A 102 7.73 8.47 -17.08
N GLY A 103 8.31 7.66 -16.20
CA GLY A 103 8.31 7.90 -14.78
C GLY A 103 9.56 8.64 -14.36
N SER A 104 9.39 9.71 -13.57
CA SER A 104 10.52 10.44 -13.00
C SER A 104 11.17 9.67 -11.84
N PHE A 105 12.50 9.62 -11.79
CA PHE A 105 13.28 9.12 -10.64
C PHE A 105 12.90 9.80 -9.32
N LYS A 106 12.36 11.03 -9.38
CA LYS A 106 11.95 11.82 -8.22
C LYS A 106 10.79 11.18 -7.44
N THR A 107 10.04 10.28 -8.06
CA THR A 107 8.89 9.60 -7.43
C THR A 107 9.28 8.77 -6.21
N VAL A 108 10.54 8.32 -6.11
CA VAL A 108 11.07 7.60 -4.94
C VAL A 108 10.94 8.38 -3.63
N ARG A 109 10.82 9.72 -3.69
CA ARG A 109 10.79 10.63 -2.53
C ARG A 109 9.76 10.24 -1.47
N SER A 110 8.58 9.81 -1.90
CA SER A 110 7.47 9.46 -1.00
C SER A 110 7.80 8.23 -0.17
N LEU A 111 8.48 7.25 -0.79
CA LEU A 111 8.96 6.07 -0.11
C LEU A 111 10.14 6.45 0.78
N ALA A 112 11.16 7.10 0.24
CA ALA A 112 12.39 7.39 0.97
C ALA A 112 12.18 8.32 2.18
N THR A 113 11.28 9.30 2.08
CA THR A 113 11.00 10.24 3.19
C THR A 113 10.35 9.56 4.39
N THR A 114 9.49 8.56 4.15
CA THR A 114 8.74 7.94 5.25
C THR A 114 9.60 7.06 6.16
N VAL A 115 10.82 6.71 5.73
CA VAL A 115 11.83 6.04 6.56
C VAL A 115 12.14 6.84 7.83
N TYR A 116 12.10 8.17 7.76
CA TYR A 116 12.37 9.04 8.90
C TYR A 116 11.33 8.93 10.03
N ASN A 117 10.15 8.36 9.78
CA ASN A 117 9.17 8.03 10.82
C ASN A 117 9.60 6.85 11.70
N PHE A 118 10.68 6.16 11.33
CA PHE A 118 11.17 4.97 11.99
C PHE A 118 12.57 5.18 12.59
N ALA A 119 12.85 6.39 13.09
CA ALA A 119 14.14 6.78 13.65
C ALA A 119 14.60 5.91 14.85
N GLN A 120 13.69 5.16 15.46
CA GLN A 120 13.95 4.19 16.54
C GLN A 120 14.63 2.90 16.07
N TYR A 121 14.61 2.59 14.77
CA TYR A 121 15.28 1.40 14.24
C TYR A 121 16.79 1.63 14.14
N SER A 122 17.58 0.63 14.58
CA SER A 122 19.04 0.68 14.55
C SER A 122 19.62 0.52 13.15
N SER A 123 18.88 -0.10 12.23
CA SER A 123 19.19 -0.24 10.81
C SER A 123 18.66 0.96 10.02
N SER A 124 19.37 1.36 8.97
CA SER A 124 18.89 2.41 8.05
C SER A 124 18.87 1.92 6.60
N LEU A 125 18.14 2.64 5.76
CA LEU A 125 17.98 2.31 4.33
C LEU A 125 18.51 3.46 3.50
N ASP A 126 19.39 3.14 2.55
CA ASP A 126 19.89 4.12 1.57
C ASP A 126 19.12 3.94 0.26
N TYR A 127 18.23 4.89 -0.06
CA TYR A 127 17.46 4.86 -1.29
C TYR A 127 18.24 5.44 -2.46
N TYR A 128 18.32 4.65 -3.51
CA TYR A 128 18.80 5.04 -4.83
C TYR A 128 17.65 4.98 -5.83
N SER A 129 17.72 5.76 -6.88
CA SER A 129 16.77 5.70 -7.99
C SER A 129 17.46 5.94 -9.31
N VAL A 130 17.07 5.16 -10.31
CA VAL A 130 17.48 5.35 -11.70
C VAL A 130 16.60 6.38 -12.39
N ASP A 131 17.25 7.25 -13.16
CA ASP A 131 16.61 8.12 -14.14
C ASP A 131 16.79 7.52 -15.52
N PHE A 132 15.68 7.13 -16.14
CA PHE A 132 15.65 6.61 -17.50
C PHE A 132 15.28 7.68 -18.53
N ASN A 133 15.50 8.96 -18.21
CA ASN A 133 15.16 10.09 -19.09
C ASN A 133 13.69 10.05 -19.54
N GLU A 134 12.82 9.55 -18.66
CA GLU A 134 11.37 9.41 -18.87
C GLU A 134 10.99 8.72 -20.21
N GLU A 135 11.78 7.75 -20.66
CA GLU A 135 11.50 7.05 -21.91
C GLU A 135 10.21 6.19 -21.85
N PRO A 136 9.48 6.05 -22.98
CA PRO A 136 8.22 5.31 -23.06
C PRO A 136 8.44 3.78 -23.13
N SER A 137 9.11 3.20 -22.14
CA SER A 137 9.46 1.77 -22.11
C SER A 137 8.28 0.78 -22.18
N ALA A 138 7.04 1.21 -21.85
CA ALA A 138 5.86 0.37 -22.05
C ALA A 138 5.58 0.04 -23.52
N LEU A 139 6.10 0.84 -24.45
CA LEU A 139 5.86 0.72 -25.90
C LEU A 139 7.02 0.06 -26.64
N SER A 140 8.09 -0.37 -25.97
CA SER A 140 9.25 -0.99 -26.63
C SER A 140 10.04 -1.93 -25.72
N GLY A 141 10.20 -3.18 -26.14
CA GLY A 141 11.06 -4.15 -25.45
C GLY A 141 12.55 -3.78 -25.54
N GLU A 142 12.99 -3.15 -26.63
CA GLU A 142 14.38 -2.73 -26.80
C GLU A 142 14.80 -1.66 -25.77
N ILE A 143 13.87 -0.76 -25.40
CA ILE A 143 14.11 0.20 -24.33
C ILE A 143 14.28 -0.54 -22.99
N ILE A 144 13.45 -1.54 -22.70
CA ILE A 144 13.56 -2.35 -21.47
C ILE A 144 14.92 -3.06 -21.41
N GLU A 145 15.40 -3.65 -22.50
CA GLU A 145 16.74 -4.27 -22.54
C GLU A 145 17.85 -3.27 -22.18
N ARG A 146 17.80 -2.07 -22.75
CA ARG A 146 18.78 -1.00 -22.44
C ARG A 146 18.66 -0.53 -20.99
N GLN A 147 17.44 -0.39 -20.46
CA GLN A 147 17.20 -0.06 -19.05
C GLN A 147 17.77 -1.16 -18.14
N THR A 148 17.59 -2.44 -18.50
CA THR A 148 18.18 -3.58 -17.79
C THR A 148 19.71 -3.51 -17.76
N ASP A 149 20.36 -3.20 -18.88
CA ASP A 149 21.82 -3.09 -18.94
C ASP A 149 22.36 -1.97 -18.04
N PHE A 150 21.66 -0.83 -17.98
CA PHE A 150 22.04 0.26 -17.09
C PHE A 150 21.83 -0.11 -15.61
N VAL A 151 20.73 -0.78 -15.29
CA VAL A 151 20.44 -1.23 -13.92
C VAL A 151 21.48 -2.22 -13.41
N ASP A 152 21.95 -3.14 -14.26
CA ASP A 152 23.04 -4.07 -13.92
C ASP A 152 24.29 -3.32 -13.42
N LYS A 153 24.73 -2.31 -14.20
CA LYS A 153 25.87 -1.46 -13.83
C LYS A 153 25.60 -0.55 -12.63
N ALA A 154 24.37 -0.06 -12.49
CA ALA A 154 23.97 0.71 -11.32
C ALA A 154 24.09 -0.12 -10.04
N ILE A 155 23.69 -1.39 -10.05
CA ILE A 155 23.79 -2.28 -8.88
C ILE A 155 25.24 -2.52 -8.49
N ASP A 156 26.13 -2.80 -9.46
CA ASP A 156 27.57 -2.93 -9.21
C ASP A 156 28.15 -1.65 -8.61
N THR A 157 27.77 -0.49 -9.15
CA THR A 157 28.20 0.82 -8.68
C THR A 157 27.74 1.05 -7.23
N ILE A 158 26.47 0.78 -6.92
CA ILE A 158 25.91 0.97 -5.58
C ILE A 158 26.64 0.10 -4.57
N LEU A 159 26.75 -1.21 -4.81
CA LEU A 159 27.44 -2.12 -3.89
C LEU A 159 28.91 -1.74 -3.72
N GLY A 160 29.57 -1.30 -4.80
CA GLY A 160 30.93 -0.77 -4.77
C GLY A 160 31.12 0.43 -3.83
N THR A 161 30.09 1.28 -3.65
CA THR A 161 30.17 2.41 -2.69
C THR A 161 30.26 1.96 -1.23
N TYR A 162 29.90 0.72 -0.92
CA TYR A 162 29.97 0.15 0.43
C TYR A 162 31.20 -0.72 0.67
N ALA A 163 32.01 -1.02 -0.35
CA ALA A 163 33.10 -2.01 -0.27
C ALA A 163 34.11 -1.76 0.86
N ASN A 164 34.35 -0.50 1.23
CA ASN A 164 35.29 -0.10 2.27
C ASN A 164 34.66 -0.03 3.69
N ARG A 165 33.38 -0.39 3.84
CA ARG A 165 32.72 -0.40 5.15
C ARG A 165 32.96 -1.71 5.88
N PRO A 166 32.99 -1.73 7.23
CA PRO A 166 32.97 -2.98 7.97
C PRO A 166 31.68 -3.74 7.64
N ASN A 167 31.79 -5.00 7.20
CA ASN A 167 30.69 -5.86 6.77
C ASN A 167 29.83 -5.23 5.65
N PRO A 168 30.37 -5.07 4.42
CA PRO A 168 29.62 -4.48 3.32
C PRO A 168 28.37 -5.31 2.99
N PRO A 169 27.24 -4.67 2.61
CA PRO A 169 26.07 -5.39 2.14
C PRO A 169 26.43 -6.15 0.86
N GLU A 170 26.25 -7.47 0.88
CA GLU A 170 26.41 -8.32 -0.31
C GLU A 170 25.18 -8.33 -1.21
N HIS A 171 24.06 -7.81 -0.71
CA HIS A 171 22.77 -7.82 -1.40
C HIS A 171 22.11 -6.44 -1.41
N ILE A 172 21.29 -6.23 -2.44
CA ILE A 172 20.48 -5.03 -2.63
C ILE A 172 18.99 -5.40 -2.70
N VAL A 173 18.13 -4.51 -2.20
CA VAL A 173 16.68 -4.61 -2.39
C VAL A 173 16.30 -3.85 -3.66
N LEU A 174 15.52 -4.47 -4.54
CA LEU A 174 15.00 -3.80 -5.74
C LEU A 174 13.52 -3.49 -5.57
N ILE A 175 13.13 -2.29 -5.97
CA ILE A 175 11.74 -1.85 -5.99
C ILE A 175 11.41 -1.39 -7.40
N GLY A 176 10.50 -2.07 -8.07
CA GLY A 176 10.05 -1.72 -9.42
C GLY A 176 8.68 -1.10 -9.39
N HIS A 177 8.47 -0.04 -10.16
CA HIS A 177 7.12 0.49 -10.43
C HIS A 177 6.72 0.21 -11.88
N SER A 178 5.52 -0.33 -12.10
CA SER A 178 5.00 -0.58 -13.45
C SER A 178 5.98 -1.44 -14.26
N VAL A 179 6.32 -1.03 -15.48
CA VAL A 179 7.34 -1.68 -16.31
C VAL A 179 8.75 -1.68 -15.69
N GLY A 180 9.03 -0.85 -14.68
CA GLY A 180 10.25 -0.94 -13.88
C GLY A 180 10.38 -2.28 -13.14
N SER A 181 9.26 -2.92 -12.78
CA SER A 181 9.27 -4.31 -12.28
C SER A 181 9.70 -5.29 -13.38
N VAL A 182 9.26 -5.08 -14.62
CA VAL A 182 9.66 -5.91 -15.77
C VAL A 182 11.15 -5.77 -16.04
N VAL A 183 11.72 -4.57 -15.91
CA VAL A 183 13.17 -4.33 -16.00
C VAL A 183 13.94 -5.17 -14.96
N ILE A 184 13.44 -5.26 -13.71
CA ILE A 184 14.00 -6.12 -12.65
C ILE A 184 13.97 -7.58 -13.07
N PHE A 185 12.81 -8.11 -13.47
CA PHE A 185 12.72 -9.53 -13.81
C PHE A 185 13.48 -9.88 -15.09
N ASN A 186 13.58 -8.95 -16.05
CA ASN A 186 14.47 -9.12 -17.20
C ASN A 186 15.94 -9.17 -16.77
N LEU A 187 16.37 -8.31 -15.82
CA LEU A 187 17.72 -8.36 -15.25
C LEU A 187 18.02 -9.74 -14.63
N LEU A 188 17.14 -10.19 -13.73
CA LEU A 188 17.30 -11.46 -13.02
C LEU A 188 17.34 -12.67 -13.97
N SER A 189 16.54 -12.64 -15.04
CA SER A 189 16.44 -13.75 -16.00
C SER A 189 17.52 -13.74 -17.09
N SER A 190 18.25 -12.64 -17.29
CA SER A 190 19.11 -12.50 -18.48
C SER A 190 20.53 -11.99 -18.23
N ARG A 191 20.83 -11.43 -17.06
CA ARG A 191 22.18 -10.92 -16.74
C ARG A 191 22.85 -11.70 -15.61
N TRP A 192 22.08 -12.34 -14.74
CA TRP A 192 22.62 -13.03 -13.58
C TRP A 192 22.40 -14.54 -13.63
N SER A 193 23.37 -15.26 -13.08
CA SER A 193 23.24 -16.70 -12.85
C SER A 193 22.31 -16.96 -11.67
N ILE A 194 21.51 -18.03 -11.78
CA ILE A 194 20.65 -18.55 -10.70
C ILE A 194 21.43 -18.74 -9.39
N THR A 195 22.72 -19.08 -9.47
CA THR A 195 23.57 -19.40 -8.30
C THR A 195 24.24 -18.19 -7.64
N GLN A 196 24.24 -17.01 -8.25
CA GLN A 196 24.96 -15.82 -7.77
C GLN A 196 24.07 -14.59 -7.77
N THR A 197 23.02 -14.61 -6.94
CA THR A 197 22.11 -13.46 -6.84
C THR A 197 22.62 -12.38 -5.88
N LYS A 198 22.72 -11.15 -6.38
CA LYS A 198 22.91 -9.94 -5.57
C LYS A 198 21.59 -9.41 -5.01
N VAL A 199 20.46 -10.05 -5.32
CA VAL A 199 19.12 -9.62 -4.90
C VAL A 199 18.41 -10.73 -4.16
N LYS A 200 17.99 -10.42 -2.94
CA LYS A 200 17.22 -11.33 -2.08
C LYS A 200 15.77 -10.90 -1.89
N LEU A 201 15.43 -9.68 -2.27
CA LEU A 201 14.10 -9.12 -2.12
C LEU A 201 13.77 -8.17 -3.28
N VAL A 202 12.62 -8.43 -3.91
CA VAL A 202 12.01 -7.57 -4.93
C VAL A 202 10.64 -7.14 -4.44
N LEU A 203 10.38 -5.83 -4.44
CA LEU A 203 9.03 -5.27 -4.30
C LEU A 203 8.56 -4.74 -5.65
N SER A 204 7.52 -5.33 -6.20
CA SER A 204 6.87 -4.84 -7.41
C SER A 204 5.65 -4.02 -7.04
N LEU A 205 5.59 -2.77 -7.48
CA LEU A 205 4.48 -1.86 -7.27
C LEU A 205 3.77 -1.61 -8.60
N ALA A 206 2.53 -2.09 -8.73
CA ALA A 206 1.73 -2.01 -9.94
C ALA A 206 2.45 -2.59 -11.18
N GLY A 207 3.31 -3.60 -10.98
CA GLY A 207 4.09 -4.20 -12.05
C GLY A 207 3.34 -5.32 -12.78
N PRO A 208 3.26 -5.30 -14.13
CA PRO A 208 2.65 -6.38 -14.91
C PRO A 208 3.64 -7.54 -15.11
N ILE A 209 4.02 -8.23 -14.03
CA ILE A 209 5.07 -9.27 -14.09
C ILE A 209 4.61 -10.51 -14.85
N TYR A 210 3.34 -10.90 -14.70
CA TYR A 210 2.80 -12.12 -15.30
C TYR A 210 2.62 -11.99 -16.81
N GLN A 211 2.07 -10.88 -17.29
CA GLN A 211 1.87 -10.68 -18.73
C GLN A 211 1.90 -9.18 -19.04
N PRO A 212 2.40 -8.74 -20.21
CA PRO A 212 2.42 -7.33 -20.52
C PRO A 212 1.01 -6.76 -20.71
N VAL A 213 0.84 -5.49 -20.33
CA VAL A 213 -0.39 -4.72 -20.60
C VAL A 213 -0.63 -4.62 -22.11
N ILE A 214 0.45 -4.39 -22.86
CA ILE A 214 0.47 -4.34 -24.32
C ILE A 214 1.70 -5.06 -24.84
N LEU A 215 1.57 -5.75 -25.97
CA LEU A 215 2.66 -6.46 -26.62
C LEU A 215 3.09 -5.73 -27.90
N PRO A 216 3.92 -4.67 -27.81
CA PRO A 216 4.19 -3.79 -28.94
C PRO A 216 5.13 -4.41 -29.98
N ASP A 217 6.05 -5.26 -29.54
CA ASP A 217 7.10 -5.83 -30.39
C ASP A 217 7.52 -7.24 -29.95
N ARG A 218 8.36 -7.88 -30.77
CA ARG A 218 8.92 -9.21 -30.51
C ARG A 218 9.88 -9.21 -29.31
N SER A 219 10.58 -8.10 -29.06
CA SER A 219 11.53 -7.99 -27.96
C SER A 219 10.81 -8.10 -26.61
N MET A 220 9.66 -7.43 -26.46
CA MET A 220 8.78 -7.55 -25.30
C MET A 220 8.32 -9.00 -25.10
N ALA A 221 7.89 -9.69 -26.17
CA ALA A 221 7.50 -11.10 -26.10
C ALA A 221 8.64 -11.98 -25.57
N GLN A 222 9.87 -11.76 -26.06
CA GLN A 222 11.06 -12.49 -25.63
C GLN A 222 11.43 -12.20 -24.18
N ILE A 223 11.27 -10.95 -23.72
CA ILE A 223 11.47 -10.57 -22.31
C ILE A 223 10.56 -11.41 -21.41
N TYR A 224 9.26 -11.44 -21.67
CA TYR A 224 8.31 -12.20 -20.84
C TYR A 224 8.56 -13.70 -20.91
N GLN A 225 8.94 -14.23 -22.08
CA GLN A 225 9.32 -15.63 -22.20
C GLN A 225 10.53 -15.97 -21.31
N ARG A 226 11.56 -15.12 -21.27
CA ARG A 226 12.72 -15.33 -20.38
C ARG A 226 12.35 -15.22 -18.91
N ILE A 227 11.49 -14.27 -18.56
CA ILE A 227 10.99 -14.10 -17.19
C ILE A 227 10.26 -15.36 -16.73
N HIS A 228 9.36 -15.91 -17.56
CA HIS A 228 8.64 -17.14 -17.22
C HIS A 228 9.57 -18.34 -17.06
N ASN A 229 10.48 -18.57 -18.01
CA ASN A 229 11.46 -19.65 -17.92
C ASN A 229 12.29 -19.54 -16.63
N TYR A 230 12.74 -18.32 -16.28
CA TYR A 230 13.47 -18.07 -15.05
C TYR A 230 12.62 -18.39 -13.80
N LEU A 231 11.38 -17.90 -13.73
CA LEU A 231 10.48 -18.15 -12.61
C LEU A 231 10.14 -19.64 -12.46
N ASP A 232 9.95 -20.36 -13.57
CA ASP A 232 9.76 -21.81 -13.58
C ASP A 232 11.02 -22.54 -13.07
N GLU A 233 12.21 -22.15 -13.52
CA GLU A 233 13.47 -22.73 -13.08
C GLU A 233 13.69 -22.53 -11.57
N ILE A 234 13.52 -21.31 -11.06
CA ILE A 234 13.73 -21.05 -9.62
C ILE A 234 12.62 -21.66 -8.74
N SER A 235 11.43 -21.90 -9.28
CA SER A 235 10.35 -22.63 -8.58
C SER A 235 10.71 -24.09 -8.28
N ASN A 236 11.59 -24.68 -9.10
CA ASN A 236 12.06 -26.05 -8.92
C ASN A 236 13.27 -26.17 -7.97
N ILE A 237 13.79 -25.04 -7.46
CA ILE A 237 14.94 -25.01 -6.55
C ILE A 237 14.43 -24.84 -5.12
N PRO A 238 14.58 -25.88 -4.25
CA PRO A 238 14.17 -25.77 -2.85
C PRO A 238 14.90 -24.61 -2.16
N ASN A 239 14.15 -23.80 -1.40
CA ASN A 239 14.68 -22.69 -0.61
C ASN A 239 15.48 -21.65 -1.44
N TYR A 240 15.07 -21.40 -2.69
CA TYR A 240 15.65 -20.33 -3.50
C TYR A 240 15.60 -18.98 -2.74
N PRO A 241 16.72 -18.22 -2.65
CA PRO A 241 16.83 -17.10 -1.72
C PRO A 241 16.00 -15.86 -2.10
N LEU A 242 15.49 -15.75 -3.32
CA LEU A 242 14.71 -14.59 -3.75
C LEU A 242 13.32 -14.59 -3.12
N VAL A 243 12.94 -13.46 -2.52
CA VAL A 243 11.57 -13.17 -2.08
C VAL A 243 10.93 -12.12 -2.99
N ILE A 244 9.72 -12.37 -3.46
CA ILE A 244 8.97 -11.47 -4.36
C ILE A 244 7.70 -10.99 -3.66
N ILE A 245 7.60 -9.69 -3.40
CA ILE A 245 6.37 -9.07 -2.90
C ILE A 245 5.75 -8.26 -4.05
N SER A 246 4.62 -8.72 -4.58
CA SER A 246 3.91 -8.04 -5.67
C SER A 246 2.68 -7.32 -5.14
N ILE A 247 2.64 -6.00 -5.32
CA ILE A 247 1.56 -5.17 -4.82
C ILE A 247 0.90 -4.44 -5.99
N THR A 248 -0.37 -4.68 -6.21
CA THR A 248 -1.15 -4.06 -7.29
C THR A 248 -2.00 -2.91 -6.76
N GLY A 249 -2.38 -1.97 -7.64
CA GLY A 249 -3.21 -0.83 -7.21
C GLY A 249 -4.65 -1.22 -6.85
N GLY A 250 -5.11 -2.43 -7.17
CA GLY A 250 -6.50 -2.82 -6.98
C GLY A 250 -7.38 -2.33 -8.13
N SER A 251 -8.68 -2.26 -7.89
CA SER A 251 -9.68 -1.86 -8.89
C SER A 251 -9.49 -0.47 -9.50
N ARG A 252 -8.67 0.39 -8.89
CA ARG A 252 -8.37 1.75 -9.39
C ARG A 252 -7.17 1.83 -10.31
N ASP A 253 -6.32 0.80 -10.37
CA ASP A 253 -5.29 0.76 -11.38
C ASP A 253 -5.90 0.36 -12.72
N ARG A 254 -6.22 1.38 -13.53
CA ARG A 254 -6.79 1.20 -14.86
C ARG A 254 -5.73 0.94 -15.94
N ILE A 255 -4.44 0.96 -15.58
CA ILE A 255 -3.34 0.69 -16.50
C ILE A 255 -2.88 -0.76 -16.35
N VAL A 256 -2.68 -1.21 -15.11
CA VAL A 256 -2.23 -2.57 -14.80
C VAL A 256 -3.28 -3.27 -13.94
N PRO A 257 -4.12 -4.14 -14.53
CA PRO A 257 -5.06 -4.97 -13.79
C PRO A 257 -4.35 -5.88 -12.78
N ASP A 258 -5.01 -6.15 -11.65
CA ASP A 258 -4.46 -6.98 -10.56
C ASP A 258 -3.95 -8.35 -11.01
N LEU A 259 -4.64 -8.98 -11.96
CA LEU A 259 -4.26 -10.29 -12.50
C LEU A 259 -2.84 -10.29 -13.11
N LEU A 260 -2.40 -9.18 -13.70
CA LEU A 260 -1.09 -9.09 -14.33
C LEU A 260 0.06 -9.01 -13.32
N GLY A 261 -0.24 -8.66 -12.07
CA GLY A 261 0.74 -8.62 -10.97
C GLY A 261 0.70 -9.84 -10.06
N ASN A 262 -0.21 -10.78 -10.27
CA ASN A 262 -0.43 -11.91 -9.36
C ASN A 262 0.52 -13.08 -9.68
N ILE A 263 1.64 -13.15 -8.96
CA ILE A 263 2.71 -14.12 -9.20
C ILE A 263 2.60 -15.36 -8.33
N ASP A 264 2.12 -15.23 -7.09
CA ASP A 264 1.93 -16.36 -6.18
C ASP A 264 0.81 -17.31 -6.63
N GLN A 265 -0.20 -16.83 -7.37
CA GLN A 265 -1.17 -17.71 -8.01
C GLN A 265 -0.58 -18.48 -9.21
N ALA A 266 0.25 -17.83 -10.01
CA ALA A 266 0.87 -18.44 -11.19
C ALA A 266 2.02 -19.40 -10.82
N TYR A 267 2.75 -19.09 -9.74
CA TYR A 267 3.93 -19.81 -9.28
C TYR A 267 3.85 -20.08 -7.76
N PRO A 268 2.99 -21.00 -7.31
CA PRO A 268 2.66 -21.18 -5.89
C PRO A 268 3.80 -21.69 -5.00
N VAL A 269 4.85 -22.27 -5.61
CA VAL A 269 6.03 -22.79 -4.90
C VAL A 269 7.06 -21.69 -4.61
N LEU A 270 6.99 -20.55 -5.30
CA LEU A 270 7.91 -19.44 -5.06
C LEU A 270 7.70 -18.82 -3.69
N ASN A 271 8.80 -18.30 -3.14
CA ASN A 271 8.78 -17.42 -1.96
C ASN A 271 8.19 -16.05 -2.36
N SER A 272 6.87 -16.03 -2.59
CA SER A 272 6.16 -14.86 -3.10
C SER A 272 4.88 -14.55 -2.33
N LEU A 273 4.42 -13.31 -2.46
CA LEU A 273 3.16 -12.81 -1.91
C LEU A 273 2.61 -11.76 -2.88
N SER A 274 1.39 -11.97 -3.39
CA SER A 274 0.67 -10.97 -4.19
C SER A 274 -0.53 -10.42 -3.44
N LEU A 275 -0.65 -9.09 -3.38
CA LEU A 275 -1.77 -8.41 -2.71
C LEU A 275 -2.15 -7.15 -3.48
N SER A 276 -3.43 -6.77 -3.48
CA SER A 276 -3.80 -5.41 -3.87
C SER A 276 -3.61 -4.46 -2.70
N THR A 277 -3.34 -3.17 -2.98
CA THR A 277 -3.22 -2.13 -1.94
C THR A 277 -4.43 -2.07 -1.00
N SER A 278 -5.63 -2.38 -1.50
CA SER A 278 -6.84 -2.49 -0.67
C SER A 278 -6.86 -3.69 0.29
N ALA A 279 -6.10 -4.75 0.00
CA ALA A 279 -6.00 -5.94 0.84
C ALA A 279 -4.89 -5.82 1.90
N ILE A 280 -4.04 -4.80 1.81
CA ILE A 280 -2.93 -4.60 2.74
C ILE A 280 -3.44 -4.03 4.06
N GLN A 281 -3.02 -4.67 5.15
CA GLN A 281 -3.27 -4.25 6.51
C GLN A 281 -2.79 -2.79 6.72
N HIS A 282 -3.61 -1.97 7.39
CA HIS A 282 -3.37 -0.53 7.62
C HIS A 282 -3.42 0.39 6.39
N VAL A 283 -3.63 -0.13 5.18
CA VAL A 283 -3.74 0.66 3.95
C VAL A 283 -5.19 0.84 3.54
N TRP A 284 -5.91 -0.27 3.36
CA TRP A 284 -7.34 -0.36 2.99
C TRP A 284 -7.81 0.60 1.88
N ALA A 285 -6.90 0.96 0.99
CA ALA A 285 -7.14 1.93 -0.07
C ALA A 285 -6.65 1.34 -1.38
N SER A 286 -7.56 1.19 -2.34
CA SER A 286 -7.13 0.96 -3.72
C SER A 286 -6.44 2.24 -4.23
N CYS A 287 -5.30 2.05 -4.86
CA CYS A 287 -4.49 3.08 -5.47
C CYS A 287 -4.69 3.06 -6.98
N ASP A 288 -4.82 4.22 -7.63
CA ASP A 288 -4.53 4.27 -9.06
C ASP A 288 -3.04 3.99 -9.34
N HIS A 289 -2.71 3.89 -10.62
CA HIS A 289 -1.37 3.52 -11.09
C HIS A 289 -0.24 4.43 -10.55
N ARG A 290 -0.53 5.71 -10.27
CA ARG A 290 0.44 6.67 -9.71
C ARG A 290 0.33 6.78 -8.19
N CYS A 291 -0.86 6.62 -7.64
CA CYS A 291 -1.17 6.67 -6.22
C CYS A 291 -0.36 5.68 -5.39
N ILE A 292 -0.09 4.51 -5.97
CA ILE A 292 0.72 3.49 -5.32
C ILE A 292 2.11 4.00 -4.93
N LEU A 293 2.62 5.07 -5.56
CA LEU A 293 3.94 5.64 -5.25
C LEU A 293 3.92 6.76 -4.21
N TRP A 294 2.76 7.25 -3.80
CA TRP A 294 2.68 8.36 -2.84
C TRP A 294 1.68 8.14 -1.71
N CYS A 295 0.97 7.01 -1.70
CA CYS A 295 0.06 6.61 -0.64
C CYS A 295 0.81 6.45 0.69
N LEU A 296 0.61 7.38 1.62
CA LEU A 296 1.32 7.43 2.91
C LEU A 296 1.16 6.13 3.69
N GLN A 297 -0.05 5.59 3.77
CA GLN A 297 -0.32 4.35 4.48
C GLN A 297 0.53 3.20 3.94
N LEU A 298 0.61 3.08 2.61
CA LEU A 298 1.41 2.05 1.96
C LEU A 298 2.91 2.27 2.20
N MET A 299 3.40 3.49 2.00
CA MET A 299 4.84 3.81 2.17
C MET A 299 5.33 3.48 3.59
N LEU A 300 4.52 3.77 4.62
CA LEU A 300 4.84 3.46 6.02
C LEU A 300 4.97 1.96 6.27
N VAL A 301 4.00 1.16 5.81
CA VAL A 301 4.02 -0.30 6.03
C VAL A 301 5.16 -0.96 5.24
N LEU A 302 5.42 -0.50 4.02
CA LEU A 302 6.54 -0.99 3.20
C LEU A 302 7.89 -0.72 3.87
N ASN A 303 8.13 0.50 4.33
CA ASN A 303 9.39 0.84 4.98
C ASN A 303 9.58 0.13 6.33
N LYS A 304 8.49 -0.04 7.10
CA LYS A 304 8.52 -0.87 8.30
C LYS A 304 8.96 -2.31 7.95
N GLY A 305 8.40 -2.88 6.89
CA GLY A 305 8.78 -4.20 6.38
C GLY A 305 10.25 -4.26 5.97
N LEU A 306 10.74 -3.28 5.21
CA LEU A 306 12.13 -3.21 4.78
C LEU A 306 13.12 -3.10 5.95
N LEU A 307 12.81 -2.29 6.97
CA LEU A 307 13.66 -2.10 8.15
C LEU A 307 13.71 -3.35 9.03
N VAL A 308 12.57 -4.03 9.23
CA VAL A 308 12.48 -5.28 10.00
C VAL A 308 13.11 -6.46 9.24
N HIS A 309 12.95 -6.49 7.92
CA HIS A 309 13.63 -7.46 7.07
C HIS A 309 15.14 -7.33 7.17
N ASN A 310 15.66 -6.10 7.21
CA ASN A 310 17.08 -5.81 7.24
C ASN A 310 17.80 -6.33 8.49
N SER A 311 17.07 -6.66 9.56
CA SER A 311 17.63 -7.18 10.82
C SER A 311 17.58 -8.71 10.93
N LEU A 312 16.99 -9.44 9.96
CA LEU A 312 16.64 -10.86 10.14
C LEU A 312 16.98 -11.77 8.94
N SER A 313 17.78 -12.79 9.26
CA SER A 313 17.90 -14.13 8.65
C SER A 313 18.37 -14.29 7.18
N SER A 314 19.28 -15.24 6.98
CA SER A 314 19.67 -15.76 5.66
C SER A 314 18.57 -16.58 4.98
N ASP A 315 17.54 -17.01 5.72
CA ASP A 315 16.43 -17.86 5.23
C ASP A 315 15.33 -17.05 4.49
N PRO A 316 14.95 -17.43 3.25
CA PRO A 316 13.88 -16.76 2.49
C PRO A 316 12.50 -16.85 3.12
N ILE A 317 12.18 -17.93 3.84
CA ILE A 317 10.86 -18.10 4.45
C ILE A 317 10.67 -17.09 5.58
N SER A 318 11.70 -16.93 6.42
CA SER A 318 11.74 -15.91 7.48
C SER A 318 11.54 -14.49 6.92
N ARG A 319 12.22 -14.16 5.81
CA ARG A 319 12.04 -12.88 5.09
C ARG A 319 10.60 -12.69 4.62
N LEU A 320 10.02 -13.69 3.97
CA LEU A 320 8.65 -13.65 3.48
C LEU A 320 7.64 -13.50 4.62
N ASN A 321 7.87 -14.16 5.76
CA ASN A 321 7.00 -14.10 6.93
C ASN A 321 6.95 -12.70 7.56
N VAL A 322 8.02 -11.90 7.48
CA VAL A 322 7.98 -10.48 7.87
C VAL A 322 6.88 -9.75 7.10
N PHE A 323 6.86 -9.87 5.78
CA PHE A 323 5.86 -9.22 4.94
C PHE A 323 4.47 -9.84 5.10
N ARG A 324 4.34 -11.17 5.22
CA ARG A 324 3.04 -11.80 5.48
C ARG A 324 2.40 -11.28 6.77
N ASN A 325 3.19 -11.14 7.84
CA ASN A 325 2.70 -10.65 9.12
C ASN A 325 2.35 -9.15 9.11
N LEU A 326 3.03 -8.36 8.28
CA LEU A 326 2.79 -6.92 8.19
C LEU A 326 1.71 -6.53 7.18
N LEU A 327 1.58 -7.29 6.08
CA LEU A 327 0.74 -6.91 4.94
C LEU A 327 -0.59 -7.64 4.91
N ILE A 328 -0.68 -8.90 5.36
CA ILE A 328 -1.93 -9.66 5.23
C ILE A 328 -2.92 -9.17 6.28
N THR A 329 -4.03 -8.59 5.82
CA THR A 329 -5.16 -8.27 6.70
C THR A 329 -5.71 -9.55 7.30
N ARG A 330 -5.47 -9.78 8.59
CA ARG A 330 -6.09 -10.88 9.31
C ARG A 330 -7.55 -10.51 9.57
N PRO A 331 -8.52 -11.39 9.24
CA PRO A 331 -9.91 -11.13 9.57
C PRO A 331 -10.01 -10.90 11.08
N LEU A 332 -11.03 -10.15 11.50
CA LEU A 332 -11.50 -10.24 12.87
C LEU A 332 -11.61 -11.75 13.13
N LEU A 333 -10.81 -12.28 14.06
CA LEU A 333 -11.14 -13.58 14.60
C LEU A 333 -12.58 -13.38 15.06
N SER A 334 -13.51 -14.00 14.34
CA SER A 334 -14.76 -14.44 14.94
C SER A 334 -14.25 -15.33 16.05
N TYR A 335 -13.96 -14.75 17.23
CA TYR A 335 -14.38 -15.42 18.43
C TYR A 335 -15.82 -15.72 18.13
N THR A 336 -16.07 -16.97 17.73
CA THR A 336 -17.39 -17.51 17.67
C THR A 336 -17.95 -17.15 19.02
N ILE A 337 -18.80 -16.13 19.07
CA ILE A 337 -19.73 -15.96 20.16
C ILE A 337 -20.66 -17.15 19.94
N HIS A 338 -20.17 -18.34 20.31
CA HIS A 338 -21.03 -19.47 20.53
C HIS A 338 -21.84 -19.02 21.73
N TYR A 339 -23.01 -18.47 21.40
CA TYR A 339 -24.16 -18.42 22.29
C TYR A 339 -24.56 -19.87 22.55
N ASP A 340 -23.67 -20.61 23.23
CA ASP A 340 -23.98 -21.91 23.75
C ASP A 340 -24.77 -21.63 25.02
N HIS A 341 -26.07 -21.89 24.95
CA HIS A 341 -27.02 -21.55 26.00
C HIS A 341 -26.71 -22.26 27.34
N ASP A 342 -25.78 -23.22 27.33
CA ASP A 342 -25.58 -24.19 28.40
C ASP A 342 -24.15 -24.27 28.99
N ASN A 343 -23.18 -23.42 28.58
CA ASN A 343 -21.86 -23.42 29.24
C ASN A 343 -21.26 -22.04 29.49
N TYR A 344 -21.28 -21.67 30.77
CA TYR A 344 -20.76 -20.44 31.35
C TYR A 344 -19.21 -20.47 31.39
N GLN A 345 -18.54 -20.19 30.27
CA GLN A 345 -17.14 -19.77 30.26
C GLN A 345 -17.05 -18.30 29.82
N GLU A 346 -17.37 -17.44 30.79
CA GLU A 346 -17.61 -16.02 30.71
C GLU A 346 -16.33 -15.15 30.82
N SER A 347 -15.13 -15.69 30.55
CA SER A 347 -13.90 -15.12 31.13
C SER A 347 -13.12 -14.12 30.27
N ASN A 348 -13.40 -13.93 28.97
CA ASN A 348 -12.58 -13.03 28.13
C ASN A 348 -13.32 -11.84 27.50
N PHE A 349 -14.65 -11.73 27.67
CA PHE A 349 -15.45 -10.63 27.10
C PHE A 349 -15.98 -9.62 28.14
N LYS A 350 -15.73 -9.86 29.44
CA LYS A 350 -16.04 -8.89 30.48
C LYS A 350 -14.97 -7.80 30.55
N LEU A 351 -15.10 -6.77 29.72
CA LEU A 351 -14.69 -5.42 30.14
C LEU A 351 -15.85 -4.81 30.96
N SER A 352 -16.31 -5.50 32.00
CA SER A 352 -17.50 -5.10 32.78
C SER A 352 -17.23 -3.97 33.78
N GLN A 353 -16.19 -3.16 33.60
CA GLN A 353 -15.81 -2.13 34.55
C GLN A 353 -15.19 -0.94 33.82
N THR A 354 -16.02 0.03 33.40
CA THR A 354 -15.75 1.48 33.33
C THR A 354 -16.77 2.20 32.43
N ILE A 355 -18.07 1.92 32.59
CA ILE A 355 -19.10 2.65 31.84
C ILE A 355 -19.90 3.48 32.83
N SER A 356 -19.69 4.80 32.77
CA SER A 356 -20.61 5.75 33.39
C SER A 356 -21.92 5.74 32.59
N SER A 357 -23.06 5.78 33.28
CA SER A 357 -24.37 6.03 32.67
C SER A 357 -24.42 7.32 31.85
N ASP A 358 -23.43 8.19 32.01
CA ASP A 358 -23.43 9.55 31.53
C ASP A 358 -22.71 9.72 30.18
N MET A 359 -22.24 8.65 29.51
CA MET A 359 -21.60 8.74 28.19
C MET A 359 -22.50 9.46 27.17
N PHE A 360 -21.91 10.27 26.29
CA PHE A 360 -22.66 11.02 25.29
C PHE A 360 -23.07 10.12 24.11
N TRP A 361 -24.37 10.04 23.81
CA TRP A 361 -24.91 9.25 22.70
C TRP A 361 -25.25 10.13 21.51
N ILE A 362 -24.72 9.79 20.34
CA ILE A 362 -25.07 10.42 19.06
C ILE A 362 -25.64 9.39 18.12
N ASP A 363 -26.90 9.55 17.73
CA ASP A 363 -27.53 8.74 16.70
C ASP A 363 -27.39 9.40 15.32
N LYS A 364 -26.78 8.70 14.35
CA LYS A 364 -26.51 9.25 13.02
C LYS A 364 -27.14 8.45 11.89
N THR A 365 -28.45 8.23 11.94
CA THR A 365 -29.14 7.41 10.93
C THR A 365 -29.14 8.05 9.53
N ASN A 366 -29.24 7.22 8.48
CA ASN A 366 -29.44 7.62 7.07
C ASN A 366 -28.44 8.64 6.48
N GLN A 367 -27.19 8.65 6.96
CA GLN A 367 -26.17 9.55 6.40
C GLN A 367 -25.67 9.05 5.04
N LEU A 368 -25.84 9.86 4.00
CA LEU A 368 -25.20 9.69 2.70
C LEU A 368 -24.08 10.73 2.58
N ASN A 369 -22.82 10.29 2.44
CA ASN A 369 -21.67 11.19 2.17
C ASN A 369 -21.58 12.40 3.11
N SER A 370 -21.48 12.19 4.43
CA SER A 370 -21.38 13.27 5.43
C SER A 370 -20.06 13.22 6.19
N ILE A 371 -19.50 14.38 6.52
CA ILE A 371 -18.42 14.48 7.49
C ILE A 371 -18.90 15.18 8.73
N MET A 372 -18.53 14.60 9.85
CA MET A 372 -18.95 15.06 11.14
C MET A 372 -17.72 15.16 12.01
N ASN A 373 -17.46 16.36 12.48
CA ASN A 373 -16.50 16.61 13.52
C ASN A 373 -17.27 16.63 14.84
N PHE A 374 -16.74 15.94 15.83
CA PHE A 374 -17.27 15.92 17.16
C PHE A 374 -16.14 16.26 18.14
N TYR A 375 -16.52 16.92 19.22
CA TYR A 375 -15.68 16.99 20.41
C TYR A 375 -16.02 15.79 21.28
N VAL A 376 -15.00 15.09 21.76
CA VAL A 376 -15.18 13.94 22.64
C VAL A 376 -15.27 14.48 24.07
N PRO A 377 -16.41 14.35 24.75
CA PRO A 377 -16.53 14.81 26.13
C PRO A 377 -15.77 13.87 27.08
N TYR A 378 -15.38 14.38 28.26
CA TYR A 378 -14.56 13.66 29.24
C TYR A 378 -15.14 12.30 29.70
N ASN A 379 -16.46 12.15 29.64
CA ASN A 379 -17.19 10.94 29.96
C ASN A 379 -17.26 9.92 28.80
N GLY A 380 -16.75 10.27 27.61
CA GLY A 380 -16.69 9.39 26.42
C GLY A 380 -17.87 9.57 25.45
N LEU A 381 -17.70 9.03 24.24
CA LEU A 381 -18.62 9.20 23.10
C LEU A 381 -19.06 7.86 22.52
N LEU A 382 -20.37 7.65 22.44
CA LEU A 382 -21.00 6.51 21.78
C LEU A 382 -21.73 6.97 20.52
N VAL A 383 -21.40 6.35 19.39
CA VAL A 383 -21.97 6.75 18.10
C VAL A 383 -22.81 5.63 17.49
N LYS A 384 -24.11 5.91 17.53
CA LYS A 384 -25.25 5.30 16.86
C LYS A 384 -25.08 5.07 15.38
N PHE A 385 -24.43 3.99 14.93
CA PHE A 385 -24.41 3.61 13.52
C PHE A 385 -25.42 2.51 13.10
N GLY A 386 -26.75 2.71 13.28
CA GLY A 386 -27.82 1.93 12.62
C GLY A 386 -29.00 2.77 12.05
N PRO A 387 -29.69 2.42 10.93
CA PRO A 387 -29.37 1.45 9.88
C PRO A 387 -28.68 2.12 8.67
N PHE A 388 -27.53 1.58 8.23
CA PHE A 388 -26.50 2.39 7.53
C PHE A 388 -26.20 1.97 6.10
N PHE A 389 -26.39 0.69 5.78
CA PHE A 389 -25.75 0.12 4.61
C PHE A 389 -26.78 -0.46 3.66
N PHE A 390 -27.35 0.43 2.84
CA PHE A 390 -28.20 0.04 1.72
C PHE A 390 -27.34 -0.50 0.55
N ASN A 391 -26.05 -0.14 0.50
CA ASN A 391 -25.11 -0.54 -0.53
C ASN A 391 -23.83 -1.17 0.04
N PRO A 392 -23.28 -2.24 -0.60
CA PRO A 392 -22.07 -2.92 -0.14
C PRO A 392 -20.78 -2.08 -0.22
N GLY A 393 -20.77 -0.99 -1.00
CA GLY A 393 -19.63 -0.07 -1.14
C GLY A 393 -19.55 1.04 -0.09
N GLN A 394 -20.40 1.00 0.94
CA GLN A 394 -20.44 2.02 1.99
C GLN A 394 -19.43 1.67 3.11
N HIS A 395 -18.69 2.69 3.55
CA HIS A 395 -17.65 2.56 4.57
C HIS A 395 -17.67 3.76 5.52
N ILE A 396 -17.15 3.57 6.72
CA ILE A 396 -16.99 4.60 7.75
C ILE A 396 -15.50 4.73 8.03
N LEU A 397 -14.93 5.93 7.83
CA LEU A 397 -13.65 6.25 8.47
C LEU A 397 -13.88 6.99 9.74
N ILE A 398 -12.97 6.71 10.65
CA ILE A 398 -12.86 7.41 11.89
C ILE A 398 -11.42 7.87 12.02
N LEU A 399 -11.24 9.18 12.17
CA LEU A 399 -9.96 9.82 12.42
C LEU A 399 -10.01 10.45 13.81
N VAL A 400 -9.03 10.15 14.64
CA VAL A 400 -8.93 10.65 16.02
C VAL A 400 -7.53 11.14 16.28
N THR A 401 -7.40 12.38 16.75
CA THR A 401 -6.12 12.90 17.23
C THR A 401 -5.91 12.52 18.70
N ASN A 402 -4.70 12.14 19.09
CA ASN A 402 -4.35 11.79 20.48
C ASN A 402 -5.19 10.65 21.09
N ALA A 403 -5.46 9.59 20.33
CA ALA A 403 -6.20 8.44 20.84
C ALA A 403 -5.31 7.55 21.76
N PRO A 404 -5.89 6.73 22.64
CA PRO A 404 -5.19 5.63 23.30
C PRO A 404 -4.99 4.43 22.34
N ASP A 405 -4.17 3.44 22.72
CA ASP A 405 -3.89 2.28 21.85
C ASP A 405 -5.17 1.48 21.48
N ASP A 406 -6.09 1.30 22.43
CA ASP A 406 -7.39 0.65 22.23
C ASP A 406 -8.51 1.71 22.07
N TRP A 407 -8.38 2.60 21.10
CA TRP A 407 -9.31 3.73 20.96
C TRP A 407 -10.66 3.38 20.34
N LEU A 408 -10.78 2.26 19.63
CA LEU A 408 -11.97 1.91 18.84
C LEU A 408 -12.59 0.58 19.25
N HIS A 409 -13.88 0.62 19.61
CA HIS A 409 -14.61 -0.56 20.09
C HIS A 409 -15.95 -0.72 19.36
N LEU A 410 -16.40 -1.95 19.21
CA LEU A 410 -17.75 -2.30 18.77
C LEU A 410 -18.63 -2.47 20.00
N CYS A 411 -19.85 -1.95 19.93
CA CYS A 411 -20.86 -2.16 20.96
C CYS A 411 -21.84 -3.26 20.54
N ILE A 412 -22.04 -4.22 21.43
CA ILE A 412 -23.00 -5.32 21.30
C ILE A 412 -24.16 -5.06 22.27
N GLU A 413 -25.38 -5.08 21.72
CA GLU A 413 -26.64 -4.98 22.46
C GLU A 413 -27.32 -6.35 22.38
N VAL A 414 -27.52 -6.99 23.53
CA VAL A 414 -28.16 -8.31 23.70
C VAL A 414 -29.64 -8.16 24.00
N ASN A 415 -30.04 -7.11 24.73
CA ASN A 415 -31.43 -6.83 25.05
C ASN A 415 -31.92 -5.56 24.34
N HIS A 416 -32.80 -5.72 23.34
CA HIS A 416 -33.39 -4.64 22.54
C HIS A 416 -34.36 -3.71 23.31
N THR A 417 -34.22 -3.57 24.62
CA THR A 417 -35.21 -2.90 25.47
C THR A 417 -35.03 -1.38 25.53
N SER A 418 -33.89 -0.82 25.08
CA SER A 418 -33.71 0.63 25.00
C SER A 418 -32.73 1.07 23.91
N ASN A 419 -33.02 2.20 23.24
CA ASN A 419 -32.22 2.70 22.11
C ASN A 419 -30.78 3.15 22.45
N LYS A 420 -30.42 3.24 23.75
CA LYS A 420 -29.15 3.80 24.25
C LYS A 420 -28.52 2.90 25.32
N HIS A 421 -28.28 1.65 24.96
CA HIS A 421 -27.65 0.68 25.84
C HIS A 421 -26.56 -0.11 25.11
N CYS A 422 -25.51 -0.46 25.85
CA CYS A 422 -24.44 -1.30 25.37
C CYS A 422 -24.13 -2.36 26.43
N ASP A 423 -24.33 -3.63 26.09
CA ASP A 423 -24.07 -4.73 27.02
C ASP A 423 -22.58 -5.10 27.03
N TYR A 424 -21.91 -5.06 25.86
CA TYR A 424 -20.50 -5.42 25.73
C TYR A 424 -19.73 -4.52 24.75
N PHE A 425 -18.51 -4.15 25.11
CA PHE A 425 -17.53 -3.56 24.19
C PHE A 425 -16.52 -4.59 23.72
N VAL A 426 -16.31 -4.66 22.42
CA VAL A 426 -15.30 -5.51 21.78
C VAL A 426 -14.30 -4.61 21.06
N PRO A 427 -13.01 -4.59 21.45
CA PRO A 427 -12.02 -3.77 20.77
C PRO A 427 -11.90 -4.20 19.30
N ILE A 428 -11.76 -3.23 18.41
CA ILE A 428 -11.46 -3.52 17.01
C ILE A 428 -9.96 -3.88 16.92
N PRO A 429 -9.62 -5.07 16.40
CA PRO A 429 -8.24 -5.51 16.18
C PRO A 429 -7.42 -4.48 15.42
N SER A 430 -6.14 -4.42 15.78
CA SER A 430 -5.16 -3.54 15.17
C SER A 430 -5.05 -3.70 13.64
N SER A 431 -5.52 -4.80 13.04
CA SER A 431 -5.52 -4.95 11.58
C SER A 431 -6.52 -4.05 10.83
N PHE A 432 -7.44 -3.39 11.55
CA PHE A 432 -8.47 -2.48 11.01
C PHE A 432 -8.37 -1.04 11.52
N VAL A 433 -7.43 -0.78 12.43
CA VAL A 433 -7.06 0.55 12.92
C VAL A 433 -5.57 0.79 12.69
N THR A 434 -5.18 2.02 12.43
CA THR A 434 -3.78 2.38 12.15
C THR A 434 -3.46 3.73 12.73
N TRP A 435 -2.17 4.01 12.85
CA TRP A 435 -1.63 5.27 13.30
C TRP A 435 -0.90 5.93 12.14
N LEU A 436 -1.37 7.10 11.74
CA LEU A 436 -0.81 7.88 10.65
C LEU A 436 -0.14 9.13 11.23
N PRO A 437 1.07 9.48 10.81
CA PRO A 437 1.68 10.74 11.21
C PRO A 437 0.87 11.90 10.62
N ASP A 438 0.46 12.86 11.46
CA ASP A 438 -0.15 14.12 11.07
C ASP A 438 0.90 15.00 10.41
N PRO A 439 0.77 15.30 9.11
CA PRO A 439 1.75 16.08 8.38
C PRO A 439 1.70 17.59 8.67
N LEU A 440 0.73 18.08 9.47
CA LEU A 440 0.63 19.48 9.91
C LEU A 440 1.10 19.68 11.34
N THR A 441 0.73 18.76 12.24
CA THR A 441 1.01 18.90 13.68
C THR A 441 2.18 18.04 14.15
N GLY A 442 2.61 17.05 13.36
CA GLY A 442 3.62 16.05 13.75
C GLY A 442 3.14 15.04 14.80
N ARG A 443 1.86 15.12 15.23
CA ARG A 443 1.23 14.16 16.14
C ARG A 443 0.75 12.92 15.38
N SER A 444 0.38 11.85 16.06
CA SER A 444 -0.21 10.66 15.41
C SER A 444 -1.74 10.79 15.34
N ILE A 445 -2.30 10.53 14.17
CA ILE A 445 -3.74 10.41 13.91
C ILE A 445 -4.09 8.92 13.91
N ALA A 446 -4.95 8.51 14.82
CA ALA A 446 -5.57 7.19 14.78
C ALA A 446 -6.61 7.15 13.66
N ALA A 447 -6.54 6.16 12.79
CA ALA A 447 -7.44 5.97 11.66
C ALA A 447 -8.05 4.57 11.69
N GLY A 448 -9.36 4.46 11.65
CA GLY A 448 -10.09 3.18 11.62
C GLY A 448 -11.04 3.13 10.45
N LEU A 449 -11.02 2.04 9.68
CA LEU A 449 -11.95 1.81 8.57
C LEU A 449 -12.92 0.68 8.92
N ILE A 450 -14.21 0.98 8.87
CA ILE A 450 -15.28 0.01 9.09
C ILE A 450 -16.08 -0.15 7.80
N THR A 451 -16.27 -1.39 7.36
CA THR A 451 -16.99 -1.72 6.11
C THR A 451 -18.24 -2.54 6.39
N LEU A 452 -19.22 -2.50 5.46
CA LEU A 452 -20.44 -3.31 5.59
C LEU A 452 -20.16 -4.81 5.79
N PRO A 453 -19.29 -5.48 5.00
CA PRO A 453 -18.99 -6.89 5.23
C PRO A 453 -18.39 -7.20 6.61
N MET A 454 -17.69 -6.24 7.23
CA MET A 454 -17.19 -6.41 8.61
C MET A 454 -18.34 -6.45 9.61
N LEU A 455 -19.34 -5.57 9.46
CA LEU A 455 -20.48 -5.49 10.36
C LEU A 455 -21.50 -6.60 10.14
N GLN A 456 -21.73 -7.00 8.88
CA GLN A 456 -22.64 -8.11 8.54
C GLN A 456 -22.19 -9.46 9.08
N LYS A 457 -20.88 -9.69 9.27
CA LYS A 457 -20.37 -10.92 9.91
C LYS A 457 -20.62 -10.96 11.43
N LEU A 458 -21.04 -9.84 12.02
CA LEU A 458 -21.32 -9.69 13.43
C LEU A 458 -22.84 -9.52 13.61
N ASN A 459 -23.58 -10.64 13.59
CA ASN A 459 -25.06 -10.68 13.66
C ASN A 459 -25.71 -9.99 14.87
N VAL A 460 -24.93 -9.42 15.81
CA VAL A 460 -25.38 -8.81 17.07
C VAL A 460 -25.00 -7.32 17.18
N PHE A 461 -24.46 -6.73 16.10
CA PHE A 461 -23.93 -5.37 16.13
C PHE A 461 -25.01 -4.31 15.89
N HIS A 462 -25.08 -3.31 16.78
CA HIS A 462 -26.04 -2.21 16.69
C HIS A 462 -25.39 -0.82 16.70
N SER A 463 -24.19 -0.67 17.27
CA SER A 463 -23.57 0.65 17.44
C SER A 463 -22.05 0.59 17.56
N LEU A 464 -21.38 1.67 17.15
CA LEU A 464 -19.94 1.81 17.35
C LEU A 464 -19.68 2.67 18.58
N SER A 465 -18.66 2.30 19.33
CA SER A 465 -18.32 2.95 20.57
C SER A 465 -16.89 3.40 20.59
N LEU A 466 -16.68 4.63 21.06
CA LEU A 466 -15.35 5.13 21.36
C LEU A 466 -15.32 5.43 22.86
N PRO A 467 -15.08 4.42 23.70
CA PRO A 467 -14.86 4.62 25.12
C PRO A 467 -13.50 5.30 25.29
N LEU A 468 -13.47 6.61 25.08
CA LEU A 468 -12.30 7.45 25.32
C LEU A 468 -12.42 7.93 26.76
N THR A 469 -11.86 7.15 27.70
CA THR A 469 -11.84 7.52 29.11
C THR A 469 -10.52 8.22 29.44
N ASN A 470 -10.66 9.40 30.06
CA ASN A 470 -9.66 9.99 30.96
C ASN A 470 -8.31 10.43 30.34
N GLN A 471 -8.31 11.32 29.34
CA GLN A 471 -7.12 12.12 29.00
C GLN A 471 -7.48 13.57 28.63
N ASP A 472 -6.78 14.53 29.24
CA ASP A 472 -6.97 15.99 29.11
C ASP A 472 -6.63 16.59 27.71
N SER A 473 -6.60 15.81 26.63
CA SER A 473 -6.10 16.33 25.33
C SER A 473 -6.58 15.61 24.07
N ILE A 474 -7.83 15.15 24.01
CA ILE A 474 -8.43 14.75 22.72
C ILE A 474 -9.15 15.96 22.13
N ASP A 475 -8.50 16.60 21.15
CA ASP A 475 -8.94 17.89 20.62
C ASP A 475 -10.04 17.76 19.54
N GLU A 476 -10.01 16.72 18.68
CA GLU A 476 -10.98 16.56 17.58
C GLU A 476 -11.20 15.09 17.17
N PHE A 477 -12.48 14.70 17.02
CA PHE A 477 -12.91 13.40 16.52
C PHE A 477 -13.65 13.59 15.19
N LYS A 478 -13.10 13.07 14.09
CA LYS A 478 -13.65 13.27 12.74
C LYS A 478 -14.14 11.94 12.18
N VAL A 479 -15.44 11.86 11.94
CA VAL A 479 -16.05 10.72 11.26
C VAL A 479 -16.44 11.09 9.85
N VAL A 480 -15.98 10.29 8.91
CA VAL A 480 -16.24 10.45 7.49
C VAL A 480 -17.17 9.31 7.07
N PHE A 481 -18.45 9.63 6.88
CA PHE A 481 -19.41 8.77 6.19
C PHE A 481 -19.28 9.02 4.71
N SER A 482 -18.95 7.98 3.96
CA SER A 482 -18.72 8.14 2.55
C SER A 482 -19.13 6.87 1.81
N ASN A 483 -20.11 7.02 0.92
CA ASN A 483 -20.29 6.17 -0.24
C ASN A 483 -19.24 6.51 -1.30
N LEU A 484 -18.69 7.75 -1.30
CA LEU A 484 -17.70 8.28 -2.22
C LEU A 484 -17.04 9.57 -1.68
N LYS A 485 -15.71 9.71 -1.91
CA LYS A 485 -14.85 10.92 -1.79
C LYS A 485 -14.23 11.22 -0.41
N TRP A 486 -12.95 10.85 -0.28
CA TRP A 486 -12.07 11.05 0.88
C TRP A 486 -11.34 12.41 0.89
N TYR A 487 -11.12 13.00 -0.30
CA TYR A 487 -10.05 14.00 -0.45
C TYR A 487 -10.44 15.45 -0.21
N LYS A 488 -11.74 15.78 -0.06
CA LYS A 488 -12.13 17.18 0.20
C LYS A 488 -12.03 17.58 1.68
N PHE A 489 -11.55 16.68 2.54
CA PHE A 489 -12.03 16.68 3.92
C PHE A 489 -10.98 16.35 4.99
N ILE A 490 -9.72 16.09 4.63
CA ILE A 490 -8.64 15.88 5.61
C ILE A 490 -7.86 17.19 5.89
N LEU A 491 -8.11 18.26 5.11
CA LEU A 491 -7.41 19.55 5.24
C LEU A 491 -8.36 20.76 5.31
N GLY A 492 -9.61 20.53 5.71
CA GLY A 492 -10.59 21.57 6.02
C GLY A 492 -10.87 21.56 7.50
#